data_AF-A0A7C8R2H7-F1
#
_entry.id   AF-A0A7C8R2H7-F1
#
_cell.length_a   1.000
_cell.length_b   1.000
_cell.length_c   1.000
_cell.angle_alpha   90.00
_cell.angle_beta   90.00
_cell.angle_gamma   90.00
#
_symmetry.space_group_name_H-M   'P 1'
#
loop_
_entity.id
_entity.type
_entity.pdbx_description
1 polymer ?
#
loop_
_entity_poly.entity_id
_entity_poly.type
_entity_poly.pdbx_seq_one_letter_code
_entity_poly.pdbx_strand_id
1 'polypeptide(L)'
;MNGMIDAALECRVANIKPKNFDEWIVRMMGEGIADLFMRPYNFKVWAVPTTKMQCEWLGERVAAPDLKTVTKNIILNKPAPNWGPNATFRFPAEGGTGGIWIAVANTLPKENTIFGEGGFVTAVDAEKKLVTMKNGTTVKYKKLINTMALDSLVNLIGDKELISWTKDLFYSTTHVIGVGIRGERPERIGDKCWLYFPEDDCPFYRATIFSNYSPNNQPQSSVKLPTLQLANGSPATSDEAKDGPYWSLMFEVSESTMKPVDVQNLLKDTIQGAVNTELIKPGDEIVSTYHRAFDHGYPTPTLERNGAINQLLPKLKDMGIWSRGRFGSWKYEVGNQDHSFMLGVEAVDNILNGATELTLNYPDFVNSRANTERRLVDGVQELKL
;
A
#
# COMPACT_ATOMS: atom_id res chain seq x y z
N MET A 1 17.73 1.88 -26.84
CA MET A 1 16.71 1.27 -27.74
C MET A 1 16.98 -0.22 -27.93
N ASN A 2 18.19 -0.63 -28.33
CA ASN A 2 18.53 -2.05 -28.59
C ASN A 2 18.11 -3.00 -27.46
N GLY A 3 18.41 -2.69 -26.19
CA GLY A 3 18.02 -3.57 -25.07
C GLY A 3 16.51 -3.87 -24.96
N MET A 4 15.62 -2.93 -25.29
CA MET A 4 14.17 -3.20 -25.31
C MET A 4 13.75 -4.00 -26.54
N ILE A 5 14.42 -3.79 -27.69
CA ILE A 5 14.19 -4.57 -28.90
C ILE A 5 14.58 -6.03 -28.64
N ASP A 6 15.77 -6.25 -28.08
CA ASP A 6 16.30 -7.58 -27.75
C ASP A 6 15.38 -8.30 -26.76
N ALA A 7 14.96 -7.62 -25.69
CA ALA A 7 14.01 -8.16 -24.72
C ALA A 7 12.66 -8.52 -25.37
N ALA A 8 12.11 -7.67 -26.23
CA ALA A 8 10.85 -7.95 -26.93
C ALA A 8 10.96 -9.14 -27.90
N LEU A 9 12.11 -9.34 -28.54
CA LEU A 9 12.38 -10.50 -29.39
C LEU A 9 12.52 -11.78 -28.56
N GLU A 10 13.27 -11.73 -27.46
CA GLU A 10 13.44 -12.85 -26.53
C GLU A 10 12.10 -13.27 -25.90
N CYS A 11 11.30 -12.30 -25.43
CA CYS A 11 9.99 -12.53 -24.85
C CYS A 11 9.05 -13.28 -25.81
N ARG A 12 9.15 -13.03 -27.13
CA ARG A 12 8.34 -13.71 -28.15
C ARG A 12 8.72 -15.16 -28.39
N VAL A 13 9.99 -15.52 -28.18
CA VAL A 13 10.49 -16.90 -28.42
C VAL A 13 10.60 -17.72 -27.13
N ALA A 14 10.49 -17.07 -25.97
CA ALA A 14 10.53 -17.73 -24.67
C ALA A 14 9.35 -18.70 -24.49
N ASN A 15 9.67 -19.94 -24.13
CA ASN A 15 8.70 -21.00 -23.83
C ASN A 15 8.55 -21.29 -22.32
N ILE A 16 9.27 -20.55 -21.49
CA ILE A 16 9.24 -20.65 -20.02
C ILE A 16 8.77 -19.34 -19.41
N LYS A 17 7.98 -19.42 -18.33
CA LYS A 17 7.60 -18.23 -17.55
C LYS A 17 8.82 -17.69 -16.77
N PRO A 18 8.86 -16.39 -16.44
CA PRO A 18 9.87 -15.84 -15.53
C PRO A 18 9.77 -16.48 -14.16
N LYS A 19 10.92 -16.80 -13.54
CA LYS A 19 10.96 -17.45 -12.23
C LYS A 19 10.83 -16.47 -11.08
N ASN A 20 11.24 -15.23 -11.30
CA ASN A 20 11.23 -14.15 -10.32
C ASN A 20 10.89 -12.81 -11.00
N PHE A 21 10.76 -11.78 -10.19
CA PHE A 21 10.40 -10.45 -10.65
C PHE A 21 11.52 -9.80 -11.49
N ASP A 22 12.79 -10.08 -11.20
CA ASP A 22 13.91 -9.55 -12.01
C ASP A 22 13.91 -10.10 -13.44
N GLU A 23 13.75 -11.42 -13.60
CA GLU A 23 13.63 -12.05 -14.91
C GLU A 23 12.42 -11.48 -15.67
N TRP A 24 11.30 -11.22 -14.98
CA TRP A 24 10.15 -10.59 -15.61
C TRP A 24 10.49 -9.17 -16.08
N ILE A 25 11.16 -8.36 -15.24
CA ILE A 25 11.57 -6.99 -15.58
C ILE A 25 12.45 -6.98 -16.83
N VAL A 26 13.51 -7.79 -16.85
CA VAL A 26 14.47 -7.83 -17.96
C VAL A 26 13.78 -8.30 -19.24
N ARG A 27 12.97 -9.36 -19.17
CA ARG A 27 12.25 -9.86 -20.35
C ARG A 27 11.22 -8.88 -20.89
N MET A 28 10.62 -8.05 -20.04
CA MET A 28 9.60 -7.09 -20.45
C MET A 28 10.19 -5.76 -20.93
N MET A 29 11.28 -5.30 -20.33
CA MET A 29 11.75 -3.92 -20.52
C MET A 29 13.21 -3.80 -21.01
N GLY A 30 13.97 -4.90 -20.96
CA GLY A 30 15.40 -4.93 -21.24
C GLY A 30 16.27 -4.32 -20.14
N GLU A 31 17.56 -4.64 -20.18
CA GLU A 31 18.54 -4.26 -19.14
C GLU A 31 18.58 -2.74 -18.89
N GLY A 32 18.51 -1.91 -19.94
CA GLY A 32 18.59 -0.45 -19.78
C GLY A 32 17.48 0.15 -18.91
N ILE A 33 16.22 -0.26 -19.10
CA ILE A 33 15.11 0.22 -18.25
C ILE A 33 15.10 -0.50 -16.90
N ALA A 34 15.54 -1.76 -16.89
CA ALA A 34 15.72 -2.50 -15.65
C ALA A 34 16.64 -1.73 -14.69
N ASP A 35 17.80 -1.29 -15.17
CA ASP A 35 18.82 -0.62 -14.36
C ASP A 35 18.48 0.84 -14.02
N LEU A 36 17.87 1.59 -14.95
CA LEU A 36 17.55 3.00 -14.71
C LEU A 36 16.36 3.20 -13.78
N PHE A 37 15.38 2.28 -13.80
CA PHE A 37 14.13 2.48 -13.06
C PHE A 37 13.73 1.25 -12.27
N MET A 38 13.47 0.12 -12.94
CA MET A 38 12.69 -0.95 -12.32
C MET A 38 13.42 -1.62 -11.15
N ARG A 39 14.68 -1.98 -11.27
CA ARG A 39 15.48 -2.60 -10.20
C ARG A 39 15.67 -1.67 -9.00
N PRO A 40 16.23 -0.45 -9.17
CA PRO A 40 16.49 0.42 -8.02
C PRO A 40 15.18 0.90 -7.37
N TYR A 41 14.15 1.25 -8.17
CA TYR A 41 12.85 1.63 -7.64
C TYR A 41 12.20 0.52 -6.83
N ASN A 42 12.13 -0.70 -7.37
CA ASN A 42 11.46 -1.80 -6.66
C ASN A 42 12.23 -2.23 -5.41
N PHE A 43 13.57 -2.15 -5.40
CA PHE A 43 14.31 -2.34 -4.14
C PHE A 43 13.94 -1.27 -3.10
N LYS A 44 13.82 0.01 -3.51
CA LYS A 44 13.37 1.08 -2.61
C LYS A 44 11.92 0.92 -2.14
N VAL A 45 11.02 0.34 -2.94
CA VAL A 45 9.62 0.09 -2.54
C VAL A 45 9.52 -1.11 -1.60
N TRP A 46 10.06 -2.25 -2.01
CA TRP A 46 9.82 -3.53 -1.36
C TRP A 46 10.78 -3.84 -0.24
N ALA A 47 11.87 -3.07 -0.12
CA ALA A 47 12.99 -3.38 0.77
C ALA A 47 13.53 -4.80 0.57
N VAL A 48 13.37 -5.37 -0.64
CA VAL A 48 13.76 -6.73 -1.02
C VAL A 48 14.22 -6.69 -2.48
N PRO A 49 15.33 -7.35 -2.85
CA PRO A 49 15.77 -7.41 -4.25
C PRO A 49 14.72 -8.07 -5.16
N THR A 50 14.61 -7.57 -6.38
CA THR A 50 13.71 -8.11 -7.44
C THR A 50 13.95 -9.60 -7.71
N THR A 51 15.16 -10.09 -7.51
CA THR A 51 15.52 -11.52 -7.66
C THR A 51 14.91 -12.44 -6.59
N LYS A 52 14.44 -11.88 -5.47
CA LYS A 52 13.83 -12.63 -4.35
C LYS A 52 12.30 -12.55 -4.31
N MET A 53 11.68 -11.95 -5.32
CA MET A 53 10.25 -11.80 -5.41
C MET A 53 9.70 -12.62 -6.56
N GLN A 54 8.51 -13.20 -6.40
CA GLN A 54 7.78 -13.82 -7.50
C GLN A 54 7.18 -12.74 -8.43
N CYS A 55 6.65 -13.17 -9.59
CA CYS A 55 6.06 -12.26 -10.59
C CYS A 55 4.58 -12.54 -10.92
N GLU A 56 3.93 -13.52 -10.28
CA GLU A 56 2.52 -13.85 -10.58
C GLU A 56 1.56 -12.76 -10.10
N TRP A 57 1.93 -12.06 -9.01
CA TRP A 57 1.16 -10.94 -8.46
C TRP A 57 1.06 -9.73 -9.39
N LEU A 58 1.88 -9.66 -10.43
CA LEU A 58 2.00 -8.47 -11.28
C LEU A 58 0.72 -8.19 -12.06
N GLY A 59 -0.01 -9.22 -12.51
CA GLY A 59 -1.29 -9.08 -13.23
C GLY A 59 -1.36 -7.81 -14.10
N GLU A 60 -2.32 -6.93 -13.81
CA GLU A 60 -2.46 -5.60 -14.42
C GLU A 60 -1.76 -4.45 -13.66
N ARG A 61 -0.99 -4.74 -12.60
CA ARG A 61 -0.34 -3.72 -11.75
C ARG A 61 0.90 -3.10 -12.36
N VAL A 62 1.64 -3.82 -13.21
CA VAL A 62 2.80 -3.26 -13.90
C VAL A 62 2.53 -3.23 -15.39
N ALA A 63 2.57 -2.02 -15.96
CA ALA A 63 2.41 -1.82 -17.40
C ALA A 63 3.50 -2.58 -18.15
N ALA A 64 3.07 -3.46 -19.05
CA ALA A 64 3.94 -4.03 -20.07
C ALA A 64 4.23 -2.95 -21.13
N PRO A 65 5.49 -2.57 -21.38
CA PRO A 65 5.78 -1.60 -22.43
C PRO A 65 5.52 -2.22 -23.80
N ASP A 66 4.80 -1.49 -24.66
CA ASP A 66 4.68 -1.84 -26.08
C ASP A 66 5.82 -1.18 -26.86
N LEU A 67 6.70 -2.01 -27.45
CA LEU A 67 7.89 -1.55 -28.18
C LEU A 67 7.53 -0.56 -29.30
N LYS A 68 6.42 -0.76 -30.02
CA LYS A 68 5.99 0.15 -31.09
C LYS A 68 5.60 1.51 -30.52
N THR A 69 4.87 1.54 -29.42
CA THR A 69 4.44 2.76 -28.74
C THR A 69 5.64 3.52 -28.17
N VAL A 70 6.56 2.81 -27.50
CA VAL A 70 7.78 3.43 -26.94
C VAL A 70 8.64 4.04 -28.06
N THR A 71 8.93 3.28 -29.11
CA THR A 71 9.72 3.77 -30.26
C THR A 71 9.06 4.95 -30.95
N LYS A 72 7.74 4.89 -31.18
CA LYS A 72 6.97 6.00 -31.74
C LYS A 72 7.02 7.25 -30.87
N ASN A 73 6.87 7.11 -29.56
CA ASN A 73 6.92 8.23 -28.62
C ASN A 73 8.29 8.89 -28.58
N ILE A 74 9.37 8.10 -28.63
CA ILE A 74 10.75 8.62 -28.73
C ILE A 74 10.93 9.41 -30.05
N ILE A 75 10.55 8.82 -31.19
CA ILE A 75 10.71 9.47 -32.51
C ILE A 75 9.91 10.77 -32.60
N LEU A 76 8.69 10.77 -32.05
CA LEU A 76 7.78 11.93 -32.11
C LEU A 76 7.97 12.92 -30.95
N ASN A 77 8.89 12.64 -30.02
CA ASN A 77 9.04 13.38 -28.76
C ASN A 77 7.71 13.62 -28.04
N LYS A 78 6.89 12.55 -27.92
CA LYS A 78 5.55 12.61 -27.32
C LYS A 78 5.52 11.89 -25.97
N PRO A 79 4.91 12.50 -24.94
CA PRO A 79 4.60 11.77 -23.72
C PRO A 79 3.55 10.69 -23.99
N ALA A 80 3.63 9.58 -23.27
CA ALA A 80 2.56 8.60 -23.23
C ALA A 80 1.35 9.19 -22.46
N PRO A 81 0.11 8.82 -22.82
CA PRO A 81 -1.06 9.19 -22.03
C PRO A 81 -0.99 8.56 -20.63
N ASN A 82 -1.66 9.17 -19.65
CA ASN A 82 -1.82 8.59 -18.32
C ASN A 82 -2.40 7.17 -18.42
N TRP A 83 -1.80 6.23 -17.68
CA TRP A 83 -2.16 4.81 -17.71
C TRP A 83 -2.48 4.28 -16.32
N GLY A 84 -3.32 3.26 -16.26
CA GLY A 84 -3.61 2.47 -15.06
C GLY A 84 -5.01 2.69 -14.50
N PRO A 85 -5.48 1.80 -13.61
CA PRO A 85 -6.82 1.85 -13.03
C PRO A 85 -7.07 3.12 -12.19
N ASN A 86 -6.01 3.85 -11.85
CA ASN A 86 -6.04 5.06 -11.04
C ASN A 86 -5.81 6.34 -11.87
N ALA A 87 -5.96 6.29 -13.21
CA ALA A 87 -5.77 7.46 -14.08
C ALA A 87 -6.69 8.64 -13.72
N THR A 88 -7.86 8.34 -13.17
CA THR A 88 -8.69 9.28 -12.42
C THR A 88 -9.04 8.64 -11.08
N PHE A 89 -9.05 9.42 -10.01
CA PHE A 89 -9.46 8.93 -8.69
C PHE A 89 -10.23 10.04 -7.95
N ARG A 90 -11.01 9.64 -6.95
CA ARG A 90 -11.69 10.55 -6.03
C ARG A 90 -11.00 10.53 -4.68
N PHE A 91 -10.93 11.69 -4.03
CA PHE A 91 -10.41 11.82 -2.68
C PHE A 91 -11.44 12.53 -1.79
N PRO A 92 -11.59 12.17 -0.51
CA PRO A 92 -12.50 12.85 0.41
C PRO A 92 -12.17 14.33 0.56
N ALA A 93 -13.19 15.18 0.49
CA ALA A 93 -13.00 16.61 0.70
C ALA A 93 -12.50 16.94 2.12
N GLU A 94 -12.81 16.11 3.11
CA GLU A 94 -12.42 16.29 4.52
C GLU A 94 -12.04 14.95 5.17
N GLY A 95 -11.22 15.00 6.22
CA GLY A 95 -10.83 13.84 7.03
C GLY A 95 -9.86 12.86 6.35
N GLY A 96 -9.40 13.17 5.14
CA GLY A 96 -8.57 12.31 4.31
C GLY A 96 -9.18 10.92 4.09
N THR A 97 -8.37 9.95 3.69
CA THR A 97 -8.83 8.56 3.48
C THR A 97 -9.48 7.95 4.73
N GLY A 98 -9.04 8.33 5.93
CA GLY A 98 -9.63 7.84 7.20
C GLY A 98 -11.10 8.25 7.38
N GLY A 99 -11.49 9.42 6.85
CA GLY A 99 -12.87 9.90 6.89
C GLY A 99 -13.87 8.95 6.22
N ILE A 100 -13.46 8.24 5.16
CA ILE A 100 -14.29 7.22 4.50
C ILE A 100 -14.68 6.13 5.50
N TRP A 101 -13.69 5.56 6.19
CA TRP A 101 -13.89 4.41 7.06
C TRP A 101 -14.61 4.77 8.36
N ILE A 102 -14.41 5.98 8.88
CA ILE A 102 -15.20 6.52 9.98
C ILE A 102 -16.66 6.64 9.55
N ALA A 103 -16.94 7.22 8.37
CA ALA A 103 -18.30 7.36 7.85
C ALA A 103 -18.97 6.00 7.62
N VAL A 104 -18.27 5.03 7.03
CA VAL A 104 -18.77 3.65 6.83
C VAL A 104 -19.07 2.99 8.18
N ALA A 105 -18.16 3.06 9.15
CA ALA A 105 -18.36 2.47 10.47
C ALA A 105 -19.58 3.07 11.21
N ASN A 106 -19.84 4.37 11.02
CA ASN A 106 -21.00 5.04 11.61
C ASN A 106 -22.35 4.57 11.06
N THR A 107 -22.37 3.84 9.93
CA THR A 107 -23.60 3.23 9.40
C THR A 107 -23.97 1.92 10.08
N LEU A 108 -23.07 1.34 10.89
CA LEU A 108 -23.29 0.05 11.55
C LEU A 108 -24.03 0.22 12.89
N PRO A 109 -24.85 -0.76 13.31
CA PRO A 109 -25.47 -0.76 14.64
C PRO A 109 -24.39 -0.79 15.72
N LYS A 110 -24.34 0.26 16.57
CA LYS A 110 -23.26 0.49 17.53
C LYS A 110 -23.15 -0.62 18.57
N GLU A 111 -24.27 -1.22 18.96
CA GLU A 111 -24.37 -2.36 19.87
C GLU A 111 -23.65 -3.61 19.36
N ASN A 112 -23.38 -3.70 18.05
CA ASN A 112 -22.64 -4.79 17.43
C ASN A 112 -21.15 -4.45 17.20
N THR A 113 -20.68 -3.30 17.72
CA THR A 113 -19.31 -2.83 17.53
C THR A 113 -18.59 -2.66 18.87
N ILE A 114 -17.33 -3.06 18.90
CA ILE A 114 -16.43 -2.82 20.05
C ILE A 114 -15.11 -2.31 19.48
N PHE A 115 -14.82 -1.02 19.69
CA PHE A 115 -13.59 -0.37 19.26
C PHE A 115 -12.76 0.11 20.46
N GLY A 116 -11.47 0.33 20.24
CA GLY A 116 -10.52 0.73 21.28
C GLY A 116 -10.02 -0.44 22.13
N GLU A 117 -9.46 -0.14 23.32
CA GLU A 117 -8.85 -1.13 24.21
C GLU A 117 -9.79 -2.28 24.61
N GLY A 118 -11.10 -2.02 24.71
CA GLY A 118 -12.10 -3.03 25.04
C GLY A 118 -12.26 -4.12 23.98
N GLY A 119 -11.89 -3.85 22.72
CA GLY A 119 -11.94 -4.81 21.61
C GLY A 119 -10.60 -5.48 21.30
N PHE A 120 -9.53 -5.20 22.08
CA PHE A 120 -8.21 -5.74 21.82
C PHE A 120 -8.17 -7.25 22.09
N VAL A 121 -7.94 -8.06 21.07
CA VAL A 121 -7.88 -9.53 21.18
C VAL A 121 -6.51 -9.98 21.69
N THR A 122 -6.50 -10.91 22.65
CA THR A 122 -5.28 -11.45 23.28
C THR A 122 -5.12 -12.95 23.17
N ALA A 123 -6.16 -13.70 22.79
CA ALA A 123 -6.07 -15.12 22.49
C ALA A 123 -7.21 -15.59 21.58
N VAL A 124 -6.95 -16.64 20.79
CA VAL A 124 -7.95 -17.33 19.97
C VAL A 124 -7.87 -18.83 20.21
N ASP A 125 -8.87 -19.40 20.89
CA ASP A 125 -9.02 -20.85 21.01
C ASP A 125 -9.84 -21.35 19.81
N ALA A 126 -9.15 -21.87 18.79
CA ALA A 126 -9.76 -22.34 17.55
C ALA A 126 -10.62 -23.60 17.74
N GLU A 127 -10.25 -24.49 18.66
CA GLU A 127 -10.99 -25.72 18.96
C GLU A 127 -12.32 -25.42 19.66
N LYS A 128 -12.28 -24.59 20.71
CA LYS A 128 -13.49 -24.18 21.46
C LYS A 128 -14.28 -23.08 20.77
N LYS A 129 -13.72 -22.50 19.69
CA LYS A 129 -14.24 -21.35 18.96
C LYS A 129 -14.51 -20.15 19.87
N LEU A 130 -13.48 -19.74 20.59
CA LEU A 130 -13.54 -18.67 21.59
C LEU A 130 -12.46 -17.62 21.31
N VAL A 131 -12.82 -16.35 21.36
CA VAL A 131 -11.88 -15.22 21.33
C VAL A 131 -11.85 -14.58 22.70
N THR A 132 -10.65 -14.29 23.22
CA THR A 132 -10.46 -13.59 24.49
C THR A 132 -9.92 -12.20 24.24
N MET A 133 -10.54 -11.20 24.87
CA MET A 133 -10.13 -9.80 24.83
C MET A 133 -9.22 -9.45 26.01
N LYS A 134 -8.50 -8.33 25.92
CA LYS A 134 -7.55 -7.84 26.93
C LYS A 134 -8.20 -7.60 28.30
N ASN A 135 -9.47 -7.20 28.33
CA ASN A 135 -10.25 -7.02 29.55
C ASN A 135 -10.80 -8.33 30.15
N GLY A 136 -10.47 -9.49 29.57
CA GLY A 136 -10.95 -10.80 29.99
C GLY A 136 -12.32 -11.20 29.44
N THR A 137 -13.00 -10.31 28.68
CA THR A 137 -14.24 -10.67 27.98
C THR A 137 -13.96 -11.78 26.96
N THR A 138 -14.85 -12.77 26.90
CA THR A 138 -14.76 -13.86 25.94
C THR A 138 -15.96 -13.86 25.01
N VAL A 139 -15.72 -14.13 23.73
CA VAL A 139 -16.73 -14.15 22.68
C VAL A 139 -16.67 -15.50 21.97
N LYS A 140 -17.76 -16.26 22.03
CA LYS A 140 -17.88 -17.53 21.32
C LYS A 140 -18.35 -17.26 19.89
N TYR A 141 -17.74 -17.94 18.92
CA TYR A 141 -18.11 -17.80 17.52
C TYR A 141 -18.50 -19.15 16.88
N LYS A 142 -19.25 -19.08 15.79
CA LYS A 142 -19.49 -20.23 14.90
C LYS A 142 -18.48 -20.24 13.75
N LYS A 143 -18.24 -19.05 13.20
CA LYS A 143 -17.33 -18.70 12.11
C LYS A 143 -16.63 -17.41 12.50
N LEU A 144 -15.32 -17.31 12.28
CA LEU A 144 -14.52 -16.13 12.59
C LEU A 144 -14.00 -15.53 11.29
N ILE A 145 -14.22 -14.23 11.08
CA ILE A 145 -13.51 -13.48 10.04
C ILE A 145 -12.38 -12.73 10.74
N ASN A 146 -11.15 -13.06 10.40
CA ASN A 146 -9.97 -12.38 10.90
C ASN A 146 -9.44 -11.41 9.86
N THR A 147 -9.17 -10.17 10.26
CA THR A 147 -8.49 -9.17 9.42
C THR A 147 -7.20 -8.63 10.03
N MET A 148 -6.77 -9.13 11.20
CA MET A 148 -5.43 -8.84 11.71
C MET A 148 -4.37 -9.57 10.87
N ALA A 149 -3.11 -9.21 11.04
CA ALA A 149 -2.02 -9.88 10.33
C ALA A 149 -1.99 -11.38 10.61
N LEU A 150 -1.78 -12.19 9.56
CA LEU A 150 -1.89 -13.64 9.60
C LEU A 150 -0.93 -14.29 10.61
N ASP A 151 0.29 -13.76 10.68
CA ASP A 151 1.30 -14.11 11.67
C ASP A 151 0.85 -13.80 13.11
N SER A 152 0.24 -12.64 13.33
CA SER A 152 -0.32 -12.25 14.62
C SER A 152 -1.47 -13.17 15.03
N LEU A 153 -2.41 -13.47 14.13
CA LEU A 153 -3.49 -14.41 14.39
C LEU A 153 -2.94 -15.77 14.82
N VAL A 154 -2.00 -16.31 14.05
CA VAL A 154 -1.42 -17.64 14.28
C VAL A 154 -0.67 -17.70 15.62
N ASN A 155 0.02 -16.62 16.00
CA ASN A 155 0.63 -16.50 17.33
C ASN A 155 -0.42 -16.49 18.46
N LEU A 156 -1.56 -15.82 18.27
CA LEU A 156 -2.67 -15.80 19.24
C LEU A 156 -3.40 -17.13 19.35
N ILE A 157 -3.36 -17.96 18.30
CA ILE A 157 -3.84 -19.36 18.33
C ILE A 157 -2.85 -20.24 19.09
N GLY A 158 -1.55 -20.00 18.93
CA GLY A 158 -0.48 -20.74 19.62
C GLY A 158 -0.18 -22.12 19.01
N ASP A 159 -0.70 -22.41 17.82
CA ASP A 159 -0.44 -23.66 17.10
C ASP A 159 0.97 -23.64 16.48
N LYS A 160 1.84 -24.57 16.92
CA LYS A 160 3.25 -24.62 16.49
C LYS A 160 3.43 -24.95 15.01
N GLU A 161 2.53 -25.75 14.42
CA GLU A 161 2.56 -26.08 12.99
C GLU A 161 2.26 -24.82 12.19
N LEU A 162 1.18 -24.10 12.53
CA LEU A 162 0.83 -22.86 11.85
C LEU A 162 1.93 -21.80 11.99
N ILE A 163 2.49 -21.63 13.20
CA ILE A 163 3.59 -20.67 13.46
C ILE A 163 4.83 -21.01 12.62
N SER A 164 5.06 -22.29 12.31
CA SER A 164 6.21 -22.67 11.49
C SER A 164 6.08 -22.17 10.05
N TRP A 165 4.87 -22.18 9.48
CA TRP A 165 4.62 -21.74 8.11
C TRP A 165 4.65 -20.21 7.94
N THR A 166 4.41 -19.44 9.01
CA THR A 166 4.47 -17.97 8.92
C THR A 166 5.90 -17.45 8.77
N LYS A 167 6.93 -18.27 9.03
CA LYS A 167 8.35 -17.90 8.86
C LYS A 167 8.74 -17.65 7.40
N ASP A 168 8.00 -18.23 6.47
CA ASP A 168 8.19 -18.05 5.02
C ASP A 168 7.45 -16.81 4.49
N LEU A 169 6.65 -16.16 5.34
CA LEU A 169 6.03 -14.88 5.02
C LEU A 169 7.03 -13.75 5.32
N PHE A 170 7.09 -12.79 4.40
CA PHE A 170 7.93 -11.61 4.55
C PHE A 170 7.09 -10.35 4.41
N TYR A 171 7.48 -9.31 5.12
CA TYR A 171 6.91 -7.98 4.99
C TYR A 171 7.99 -6.91 5.14
N SER A 172 7.67 -5.70 4.67
CA SER A 172 8.49 -4.52 4.92
C SER A 172 7.74 -3.50 5.78
N THR A 173 8.45 -2.92 6.74
CA THR A 173 8.02 -1.74 7.50
C THR A 173 7.89 -0.55 6.56
N THR A 174 6.91 0.32 6.81
CA THR A 174 6.75 1.58 6.08
C THR A 174 6.80 2.74 7.05
N HIS A 175 7.76 3.63 6.86
CA HIS A 175 7.76 4.93 7.49
C HIS A 175 7.00 5.91 6.61
N VAL A 176 6.00 6.56 7.21
CA VAL A 176 5.30 7.69 6.60
C VAL A 176 5.85 8.96 7.22
N ILE A 177 6.35 9.84 6.37
CA ILE A 177 6.91 11.13 6.77
C ILE A 177 6.05 12.23 6.15
N GLY A 178 5.60 13.19 6.95
CA GLY A 178 4.87 14.36 6.47
C GLY A 178 5.70 15.62 6.66
N VAL A 179 5.71 16.50 5.66
CA VAL A 179 6.38 17.80 5.72
C VAL A 179 5.40 18.88 5.27
N GLY A 180 4.99 19.72 6.22
CA GLY A 180 4.17 20.91 5.97
C GLY A 180 5.06 22.12 5.71
N ILE A 181 4.77 22.83 4.62
CA ILE A 181 5.64 23.88 4.07
C ILE A 181 4.83 25.16 3.93
N ARG A 182 5.39 26.29 4.37
CA ARG A 182 4.79 27.61 4.14
C ARG A 182 5.03 28.07 2.70
N GLY A 183 4.04 28.76 2.16
CA GLY A 183 4.08 29.39 0.86
C GLY A 183 3.10 28.74 -0.10
N GLU A 184 3.02 29.32 -1.30
CA GLU A 184 2.23 28.74 -2.37
C GLU A 184 2.93 27.51 -2.93
N ARG A 185 2.12 26.55 -3.38
CA ARG A 185 2.63 25.36 -4.08
C ARG A 185 3.39 25.81 -5.33
N PRO A 186 4.65 25.38 -5.54
CA PRO A 186 5.42 25.81 -6.69
C PRO A 186 4.84 25.34 -8.04
N GLU A 187 4.98 26.15 -9.09
CA GLU A 187 4.53 25.83 -10.45
C GLU A 187 5.11 24.51 -10.99
N ARG A 188 6.40 24.24 -10.72
CA ARG A 188 7.07 22.99 -11.09
C ARG A 188 6.43 21.75 -10.47
N ILE A 189 5.75 21.89 -9.32
CA ILE A 189 4.97 20.81 -8.72
C ILE A 189 3.63 20.67 -9.44
N GLY A 190 2.91 21.77 -9.63
CA GLY A 190 1.68 21.79 -10.42
C GLY A 190 0.63 20.79 -9.92
N ASP A 191 0.02 20.07 -10.84
CA ASP A 191 -1.05 19.09 -10.60
C ASP A 191 -0.55 17.66 -10.29
N LYS A 192 0.76 17.49 -10.06
CA LYS A 192 1.35 16.19 -9.69
C LYS A 192 0.63 15.60 -8.48
N CYS A 193 0.29 14.31 -8.57
CA CYS A 193 -0.37 13.58 -7.50
C CYS A 193 0.67 12.86 -6.63
N TRP A 194 1.28 11.80 -7.18
CA TRP A 194 2.39 11.08 -6.57
C TRP A 194 3.57 10.98 -7.55
N LEU A 195 4.76 10.80 -7.00
CA LEU A 195 6.04 10.80 -7.71
C LEU A 195 6.88 9.60 -7.26
N TYR A 196 7.69 9.09 -8.17
CA TYR A 196 8.50 7.89 -7.99
C TYR A 196 9.98 8.24 -8.12
N PHE A 197 10.79 7.69 -7.21
CA PHE A 197 12.20 8.07 -7.08
C PHE A 197 13.08 6.81 -7.10
N PRO A 198 13.60 6.40 -8.27
CA PRO A 198 14.49 5.25 -8.37
C PRO A 198 15.90 5.53 -7.81
N GLU A 199 16.39 6.76 -7.94
CA GLU A 199 17.76 7.15 -7.60
C GLU A 199 18.03 7.11 -6.08
N ASP A 200 19.31 7.12 -5.70
CA ASP A 200 19.79 7.01 -4.30
C ASP A 200 20.07 8.36 -3.63
N ASP A 201 19.75 9.47 -4.30
CA ASP A 201 19.85 10.84 -3.79
C ASP A 201 18.77 11.18 -2.74
N CYS A 202 17.80 10.28 -2.52
CA CYS A 202 16.72 10.42 -1.56
C CYS A 202 16.31 9.06 -0.95
N PRO A 203 15.90 9.01 0.33
CA PRO A 203 15.58 7.73 1.00
C PRO A 203 14.19 7.18 0.61
N PHE A 204 13.27 8.05 0.19
CA PHE A 204 11.89 7.69 -0.13
C PHE A 204 11.74 7.12 -1.52
N TYR A 205 10.86 6.13 -1.67
CA TYR A 205 10.50 5.60 -2.99
C TYR A 205 9.34 6.39 -3.61
N ARG A 206 8.50 7.00 -2.78
CA ARG A 206 7.33 7.77 -3.21
C ARG A 206 7.18 9.06 -2.41
N ALA A 207 6.82 10.13 -3.12
CA ALA A 207 6.31 11.37 -2.54
C ALA A 207 4.92 11.65 -3.10
N THR A 208 4.03 12.20 -2.28
CA THR A 208 2.67 12.61 -2.64
C THR A 208 2.50 14.07 -2.30
N ILE A 209 1.99 14.87 -3.23
CA ILE A 209 1.63 16.26 -2.98
C ILE A 209 0.27 16.26 -2.28
N PHE A 210 0.25 15.91 -1.00
CA PHE A 210 -0.99 15.57 -0.29
C PHE A 210 -1.99 16.75 -0.21
N SER A 211 -1.45 17.97 -0.23
CA SER A 211 -2.26 19.20 -0.34
C SER A 211 -3.00 19.38 -1.67
N ASN A 212 -2.62 18.65 -2.74
CA ASN A 212 -3.35 18.66 -4.01
C ASN A 212 -4.65 17.85 -3.96
N TYR A 213 -4.78 16.94 -2.99
CA TYR A 213 -5.92 16.03 -2.93
C TYR A 213 -7.16 16.68 -2.31
N SER A 214 -6.94 17.60 -1.36
CA SER A 214 -7.99 18.44 -0.79
C SER A 214 -7.37 19.70 -0.18
N PRO A 215 -8.03 20.88 -0.32
CA PRO A 215 -7.61 22.09 0.39
C PRO A 215 -7.67 21.95 1.93
N ASN A 216 -8.42 20.96 2.44
CA ASN A 216 -8.61 20.72 3.86
C ASN A 216 -7.61 19.71 4.46
N ASN A 217 -6.63 19.25 3.67
CA ASN A 217 -5.53 18.43 4.18
C ASN A 217 -4.43 19.27 4.88
N GLN A 218 -4.57 20.59 4.87
CA GLN A 218 -3.65 21.55 5.46
C GLN A 218 -4.44 22.72 6.08
N PRO A 219 -3.81 23.52 6.96
CA PRO A 219 -4.47 24.71 7.50
C PRO A 219 -4.83 25.74 6.43
N GLN A 220 -5.87 26.53 6.72
CA GLN A 220 -6.23 27.69 5.91
C GLN A 220 -5.13 28.76 5.96
N SER A 221 -5.04 29.61 4.94
CA SER A 221 -3.97 30.61 4.82
C SER A 221 -3.89 31.59 5.99
N SER A 222 -5.02 31.91 6.63
CA SER A 222 -5.06 32.83 7.79
C SER A 222 -4.52 32.22 9.09
N VAL A 223 -4.32 30.90 9.15
CA VAL A 223 -3.77 30.24 10.34
C VAL A 223 -2.30 30.63 10.48
N LYS A 224 -1.89 31.08 11.67
CA LYS A 224 -0.51 31.44 11.96
C LYS A 224 0.24 30.28 12.61
N LEU A 225 1.38 29.89 12.04
CA LEU A 225 2.28 28.86 12.55
C LEU A 225 3.71 29.43 12.64
N PRO A 226 4.53 29.05 13.63
CA PRO A 226 5.96 29.34 13.60
C PRO A 226 6.66 28.46 12.56
N THR A 227 7.82 28.90 12.09
CA THR A 227 8.71 28.08 11.25
C THR A 227 9.59 27.24 12.17
N LEU A 228 9.65 25.93 11.92
CA LEU A 228 10.43 24.99 12.74
C LEU A 228 11.90 24.97 12.30
N GLN A 229 12.13 24.91 11.00
CA GLN A 229 13.44 24.94 10.36
C GLN A 229 13.30 25.32 8.88
N LEU A 230 14.41 25.65 8.25
CA LEU A 230 14.49 25.69 6.79
C LEU A 230 14.75 24.28 6.24
N ALA A 231 14.42 24.06 4.97
CA ALA A 231 14.64 22.79 4.28
C ALA A 231 16.11 22.36 4.23
N ASN A 232 17.06 23.30 4.26
CA ASN A 232 18.49 23.01 4.36
C ASN A 232 18.97 22.62 5.77
N GLY A 233 18.06 22.51 6.74
CA GLY A 233 18.37 22.15 8.13
C GLY A 233 18.80 23.32 9.03
N SER A 234 18.87 24.55 8.50
CA SER A 234 19.13 25.73 9.32
C SER A 234 17.95 26.02 10.26
N PRO A 235 18.20 26.56 11.46
CA PRO A 235 17.12 26.98 12.36
C PRO A 235 16.29 28.11 11.72
N ALA A 236 15.07 28.27 12.20
CA ALA A 236 14.25 29.42 11.84
C ALA A 236 14.93 30.73 12.28
N THR A 237 14.74 31.81 11.52
CA THR A 237 15.28 33.13 11.86
C THR A 237 14.49 33.84 12.95
N SER A 238 13.29 33.36 13.27
CA SER A 238 12.38 33.90 14.29
C SER A 238 11.38 32.82 14.70
N ASP A 239 10.99 32.80 15.98
CA ASP A 239 9.92 31.96 16.51
C ASP A 239 8.52 32.57 16.31
N GLU A 240 8.44 33.75 15.69
CA GLU A 240 7.17 34.42 15.44
C GLU A 240 6.27 33.62 14.48
N ALA A 241 5.01 33.42 14.87
CA ALA A 241 4.03 32.74 14.05
C ALA A 241 3.57 33.61 12.88
N LYS A 242 3.79 33.14 11.65
CA LYS A 242 3.36 33.78 10.41
C LYS A 242 2.18 33.03 9.80
N ASP A 243 1.36 33.73 9.04
CA ASP A 243 0.29 33.17 8.23
C ASP A 243 0.83 32.37 7.04
N GLY A 244 -0.06 31.59 6.41
CA GLY A 244 0.24 30.78 5.23
C GLY A 244 0.32 31.61 3.95
N PRO A 245 -0.07 31.07 2.78
CA PRO A 245 -0.67 29.73 2.56
C PRO A 245 0.28 28.58 2.90
N TYR A 246 -0.25 27.36 2.90
CA TYR A 246 0.48 26.14 3.21
C TYR A 246 0.27 25.09 2.13
N TRP A 247 1.28 24.26 1.94
CA TRP A 247 1.17 23.03 1.16
C TRP A 247 1.90 21.89 1.88
N SER A 248 1.66 20.65 1.45
CA SER A 248 2.09 19.47 2.19
C SER A 248 2.59 18.37 1.27
N LEU A 249 3.71 17.77 1.69
CA LEU A 249 4.32 16.59 1.10
C LEU A 249 4.21 15.41 2.07
N MET A 250 3.82 14.25 1.53
CA MET A 250 3.83 12.97 2.25
C MET A 250 4.78 12.01 1.55
N PHE A 251 5.73 11.45 2.29
CA PHE A 251 6.76 10.55 1.79
C PHE A 251 6.60 9.15 2.39
N GLU A 252 7.05 8.16 1.64
CA GLU A 252 7.10 6.78 2.09
C GLU A 252 8.51 6.20 1.92
N VAL A 253 9.02 5.60 2.99
CA VAL A 253 10.31 4.90 3.03
C VAL A 253 10.07 3.49 3.54
N SER A 254 10.58 2.48 2.84
CA SER A 254 10.49 1.08 3.27
C SER A 254 11.71 0.70 4.11
N GLU A 255 11.49 -0.22 5.05
CA GLU A 255 12.49 -0.83 5.91
C GLU A 255 12.31 -2.35 5.93
N SER A 256 13.42 -3.10 5.93
CA SER A 256 13.43 -4.54 6.20
C SER A 256 14.80 -4.96 6.72
N THR A 257 14.97 -6.24 7.06
CA THR A 257 16.27 -6.83 7.37
C THR A 257 17.28 -6.73 6.22
N MET A 258 16.82 -6.50 4.98
CA MET A 258 17.66 -6.33 3.78
C MET A 258 17.88 -4.87 3.39
N LYS A 259 17.13 -3.93 3.99
CA LYS A 259 17.24 -2.49 3.77
C LYS A 259 16.99 -1.79 5.12
N PRO A 260 17.96 -1.81 6.04
CA PRO A 260 17.82 -1.15 7.33
C PRO A 260 17.71 0.36 7.14
N VAL A 261 17.03 1.03 8.07
CA VAL A 261 16.84 2.47 8.07
C VAL A 261 17.35 3.07 9.38
N ASP A 262 18.10 4.17 9.30
CA ASP A 262 18.43 4.98 10.47
C ASP A 262 17.21 5.82 10.86
N VAL A 263 16.35 5.25 11.70
CA VAL A 263 15.10 5.87 12.13
C VAL A 263 15.33 7.22 12.82
N GLN A 264 16.48 7.43 13.49
CA GLN A 264 16.77 8.68 14.19
C GLN A 264 17.01 9.85 13.23
N ASN A 265 17.67 9.58 12.10
CA ASN A 265 17.99 10.61 11.10
C ASN A 265 17.01 10.63 9.91
N LEU A 266 16.10 9.65 9.82
CA LEU A 266 15.22 9.48 8.65
C LEU A 266 14.42 10.74 8.26
N LEU A 267 13.90 11.49 9.23
CA LEU A 267 13.16 12.73 8.96
C LEU A 267 14.07 13.77 8.29
N LYS A 268 15.28 13.96 8.81
CA LYS A 268 16.29 14.86 8.26
C LYS A 268 16.70 14.43 6.86
N ASP A 269 16.98 13.15 6.66
CA ASP A 269 17.40 12.60 5.36
C ASP A 269 16.27 12.68 4.33
N THR A 270 15.02 12.56 4.75
CA THR A 270 13.84 12.75 3.89
C THR A 270 13.71 14.20 3.43
N ILE A 271 13.89 15.17 4.34
CA ILE A 271 13.88 16.60 3.98
C ILE A 271 15.03 16.91 3.03
N GLN A 272 16.23 16.41 3.30
CA GLN A 272 17.38 16.59 2.40
C GLN A 272 17.12 15.95 1.03
N GLY A 273 16.55 14.75 0.98
CA GLY A 273 16.15 14.11 -0.27
C GLY A 273 15.10 14.92 -1.05
N ALA A 274 14.18 15.61 -0.35
CA ALA A 274 13.22 16.51 -0.99
C ALA A 274 13.89 17.76 -1.58
N VAL A 275 15.02 18.21 -1.02
CA VAL A 275 15.86 19.27 -1.61
C VAL A 275 16.62 18.74 -2.82
N ASN A 276 17.25 17.56 -2.71
CA ASN A 276 18.04 16.94 -3.79
C ASN A 276 17.19 16.69 -5.04
N THR A 277 15.96 16.24 -4.85
CA THR A 277 14.96 15.99 -5.91
C THR A 277 14.20 17.25 -6.36
N GLU A 278 14.62 18.42 -5.88
CA GLU A 278 14.02 19.73 -6.16
C GLU A 278 12.52 19.87 -5.83
N LEU A 279 11.95 18.96 -5.02
CA LEU A 279 10.57 19.09 -4.54
C LEU A 279 10.40 20.36 -3.72
N ILE A 280 11.38 20.67 -2.87
CA ILE A 280 11.47 21.89 -2.07
C ILE A 280 12.80 22.59 -2.31
N LYS A 281 12.85 23.91 -2.09
CA LYS A 281 14.08 24.69 -2.15
C LYS A 281 14.78 24.69 -0.79
N PRO A 282 16.12 24.86 -0.74
CA PRO A 282 16.86 24.93 0.53
C PRO A 282 16.33 25.96 1.55
N GLY A 283 15.76 27.07 1.07
CA GLY A 283 15.20 28.13 1.90
C GLY A 283 13.70 28.00 2.22
N ASP A 284 13.02 26.94 1.77
CA ASP A 284 11.60 26.76 2.07
C ASP A 284 11.40 26.55 3.58
N GLU A 285 10.39 27.24 4.13
CA GLU A 285 10.07 27.23 5.55
C GLU A 285 9.22 26.00 5.92
N ILE A 286 9.77 25.10 6.74
CA ILE A 286 9.05 23.93 7.25
C ILE A 286 8.30 24.33 8.52
N VAL A 287 7.00 24.12 8.55
CA VAL A 287 6.10 24.52 9.66
C VAL A 287 5.49 23.34 10.40
N SER A 288 5.62 22.14 9.85
CA SER A 288 5.14 20.91 10.48
C SER A 288 5.95 19.73 9.97
N THR A 289 6.24 18.80 10.87
CA THR A 289 6.81 17.50 10.55
C THR A 289 5.98 16.40 11.18
N TYR A 290 5.94 15.25 10.52
CA TYR A 290 5.27 14.04 10.98
C TYR A 290 6.14 12.85 10.66
N HIS A 291 6.20 11.88 11.58
CA HIS A 291 6.81 10.59 11.32
C HIS A 291 6.08 9.50 12.08
N ARG A 292 5.73 8.42 11.37
CA ARG A 292 5.21 7.20 11.97
C ARG A 292 5.72 5.99 11.21
N ALA A 293 6.21 5.00 11.96
CA ALA A 293 6.51 3.68 11.43
C ALA A 293 5.27 2.78 11.54
N PHE A 294 4.99 2.02 10.48
CA PHE A 294 4.01 0.94 10.45
C PHE A 294 4.77 -0.35 10.20
N ASP A 295 4.86 -1.21 11.23
CA ASP A 295 5.61 -2.47 11.19
C ASP A 295 5.16 -3.34 10.00
N HIS A 296 3.89 -3.74 9.96
CA HIS A 296 3.31 -4.37 8.78
C HIS A 296 2.90 -3.32 7.74
N GLY A 297 3.85 -2.91 6.88
CA GLY A 297 3.64 -1.97 5.77
C GLY A 297 3.18 -2.65 4.48
N TYR A 298 4.05 -3.46 3.87
CA TYR A 298 3.74 -4.24 2.66
C TYR A 298 3.90 -5.76 2.88
N PRO A 299 2.88 -6.58 2.55
CA PRO A 299 3.05 -8.03 2.47
C PRO A 299 3.83 -8.38 1.20
N THR A 300 5.09 -8.78 1.35
CA THR A 300 6.00 -8.92 0.21
C THR A 300 5.67 -10.17 -0.59
N PRO A 301 5.52 -10.08 -1.93
CA PRO A 301 5.34 -11.24 -2.80
C PRO A 301 6.68 -11.96 -3.03
N THR A 302 7.25 -12.55 -1.97
CA THR A 302 8.45 -13.40 -2.04
C THR A 302 8.17 -14.68 -2.83
N LEU A 303 9.24 -15.35 -3.27
CA LEU A 303 9.14 -16.64 -3.97
C LEU A 303 8.42 -17.70 -3.12
N GLU A 304 8.61 -17.65 -1.81
CA GLU A 304 8.13 -18.61 -0.83
C GLU A 304 6.67 -18.35 -0.40
N ARG A 305 6.18 -17.11 -0.57
CA ARG A 305 4.87 -16.65 -0.05
C ARG A 305 3.73 -17.63 -0.36
N ASN A 306 3.60 -18.03 -1.63
CA ASN A 306 2.48 -18.87 -2.07
C ASN A 306 2.54 -20.26 -1.42
N GLY A 307 3.74 -20.80 -1.15
CA GLY A 307 3.91 -22.05 -0.42
C GLY A 307 3.35 -21.98 1.01
N ALA A 308 3.57 -20.85 1.69
CA ALA A 308 3.06 -20.61 3.05
C ALA A 308 1.53 -20.39 3.08
N ILE A 309 1.02 -19.44 2.29
CA ILE A 309 -0.42 -19.08 2.35
C ILE A 309 -1.33 -20.21 1.84
N ASN A 310 -0.87 -21.04 0.91
CA ASN A 310 -1.63 -22.20 0.42
C ASN A 310 -1.75 -23.32 1.46
N GLN A 311 -0.93 -23.30 2.52
CA GLN A 311 -1.07 -24.19 3.68
C GLN A 311 -1.88 -23.52 4.79
N LEU A 312 -1.55 -22.27 5.12
CA LEU A 312 -2.16 -21.51 6.23
C LEU A 312 -3.66 -21.25 6.01
N LEU A 313 -4.05 -20.71 4.85
CA LEU A 313 -5.42 -20.24 4.64
C LEU A 313 -6.45 -21.38 4.61
N PRO A 314 -6.20 -22.54 3.95
CA PRO A 314 -7.11 -23.67 4.02
C PRO A 314 -7.20 -24.27 5.42
N LYS A 315 -6.06 -24.46 6.11
CA LYS A 315 -6.03 -25.01 7.48
C LYS A 315 -6.81 -24.15 8.47
N LEU A 316 -6.70 -22.82 8.38
CA LEU A 316 -7.52 -21.90 9.16
C LEU A 316 -9.00 -21.98 8.79
N LYS A 317 -9.32 -22.13 7.50
CA LYS A 317 -10.72 -22.28 7.04
C LYS A 317 -11.35 -23.56 7.59
N ASP A 318 -10.61 -24.66 7.67
CA ASP A 318 -11.04 -25.92 8.30
C ASP A 318 -11.32 -25.76 9.80
N MET A 319 -10.57 -24.89 10.48
CA MET A 319 -10.85 -24.47 11.87
C MET A 319 -12.06 -23.51 11.99
N GLY A 320 -12.66 -23.11 10.86
CA GLY A 320 -13.78 -22.17 10.82
C GLY A 320 -13.34 -20.69 10.88
N ILE A 321 -12.12 -20.39 10.44
CA ILE A 321 -11.51 -19.06 10.45
C ILE A 321 -11.21 -18.59 9.01
N TRP A 322 -11.83 -17.49 8.60
CA TRP A 322 -11.57 -16.79 7.33
C TRP A 322 -10.59 -15.65 7.59
N SER A 323 -9.29 -15.89 7.42
CA SER A 323 -8.27 -14.83 7.51
C SER A 323 -8.14 -14.07 6.18
N ARG A 324 -8.45 -12.76 6.18
CA ARG A 324 -8.66 -11.94 4.97
C ARG A 324 -8.09 -10.53 5.11
N GLY A 325 -7.95 -9.83 3.99
CA GLY A 325 -7.40 -8.48 3.93
C GLY A 325 -5.89 -8.44 3.66
N ARG A 326 -5.31 -7.24 3.63
CA ARG A 326 -3.91 -6.99 3.22
C ARG A 326 -2.91 -7.93 3.90
N PHE A 327 -2.91 -7.99 5.23
CA PHE A 327 -2.05 -8.91 5.99
C PHE A 327 -2.77 -10.15 6.50
N GLY A 328 -4.11 -10.17 6.53
CA GLY A 328 -4.84 -11.39 6.90
C GLY A 328 -4.76 -12.48 5.83
N SER A 329 -4.63 -12.10 4.55
CA SER A 329 -4.41 -13.02 3.42
C SER A 329 -3.02 -12.94 2.80
N TRP A 330 -2.25 -11.89 3.12
CA TRP A 330 -0.87 -11.67 2.66
C TRP A 330 -0.69 -11.50 1.14
N LYS A 331 -1.76 -11.19 0.40
CA LYS A 331 -1.72 -11.00 -1.06
C LYS A 331 -1.76 -9.52 -1.43
N TYR A 332 -0.62 -8.95 -1.76
CA TYR A 332 -0.51 -7.54 -2.16
C TYR A 332 -1.36 -7.19 -3.37
N GLU A 333 -1.45 -8.09 -4.36
CA GLU A 333 -2.18 -7.91 -5.61
C GLU A 333 -3.68 -7.59 -5.39
N VAL A 334 -4.22 -8.01 -4.24
CA VAL A 334 -5.58 -7.71 -3.76
C VAL A 334 -5.55 -7.07 -2.36
N GLY A 335 -4.55 -6.23 -2.15
CA GLY A 335 -4.28 -5.55 -0.87
C GLY A 335 -4.62 -4.06 -0.84
N ASN A 336 -5.35 -3.55 -1.84
CA ASN A 336 -5.86 -2.17 -1.82
C ASN A 336 -7.12 -2.07 -0.94
N GLN A 337 -7.66 -0.86 -0.80
CA GLN A 337 -8.85 -0.56 0.00
C GLN A 337 -10.11 -1.27 -0.51
N ASP A 338 -10.38 -1.16 -1.80
CA ASP A 338 -11.50 -1.81 -2.49
C ASP A 338 -11.38 -3.34 -2.40
N HIS A 339 -10.21 -3.91 -2.70
CA HIS A 339 -9.98 -5.34 -2.56
C HIS A 339 -10.17 -5.81 -1.11
N SER A 340 -9.58 -5.10 -0.15
CA SER A 340 -9.67 -5.49 1.27
C SER A 340 -11.10 -5.42 1.79
N PHE A 341 -11.88 -4.41 1.38
CA PHE A 341 -13.31 -4.34 1.68
C PHE A 341 -14.05 -5.53 1.07
N MET A 342 -13.81 -5.82 -0.21
CA MET A 342 -14.45 -6.94 -0.90
C MET A 342 -14.03 -8.31 -0.38
N LEU A 343 -12.81 -8.47 0.12
CA LEU A 343 -12.37 -9.70 0.80
C LEU A 343 -13.21 -9.97 2.07
N GLY A 344 -13.61 -8.92 2.79
CA GLY A 344 -14.55 -9.04 3.91
C GLY A 344 -15.97 -9.40 3.44
N VAL A 345 -16.48 -8.68 2.43
CA VAL A 345 -17.82 -8.92 1.85
C VAL A 345 -17.95 -10.35 1.31
N GLU A 346 -17.01 -10.79 0.49
CA GLU A 346 -17.00 -12.12 -0.11
C GLU A 346 -16.80 -13.23 0.92
N ALA A 347 -16.06 -12.98 2.01
CA ALA A 347 -15.95 -13.95 3.09
C ALA A 347 -17.28 -14.15 3.82
N VAL A 348 -18.01 -13.08 4.11
CA VAL A 348 -19.38 -13.17 4.69
C VAL A 348 -20.30 -13.91 3.72
N ASP A 349 -20.25 -13.58 2.42
CA ASP A 349 -21.10 -14.21 1.41
C ASP A 349 -20.76 -15.69 1.18
N ASN A 350 -19.48 -16.06 1.31
CA ASN A 350 -19.05 -17.46 1.31
C ASN A 350 -19.62 -18.21 2.52
N ILE A 351 -19.59 -17.60 3.71
CA ILE A 351 -20.09 -18.21 4.94
C ILE A 351 -21.61 -18.41 4.90
N LEU A 352 -22.36 -17.42 4.41
CA LEU A 352 -23.82 -17.42 4.45
C LEU A 352 -24.47 -18.08 3.23
N ASN A 353 -23.92 -17.83 2.04
CA ASN A 353 -24.54 -18.18 0.76
C ASN A 353 -23.70 -19.15 -0.09
N GLY A 354 -22.52 -19.55 0.39
CA GLY A 354 -21.63 -20.44 -0.37
C GLY A 354 -21.00 -19.78 -1.60
N ALA A 355 -21.02 -18.44 -1.68
CA ALA A 355 -20.44 -17.70 -2.80
C ALA A 355 -18.92 -17.96 -2.95
N THR A 356 -18.42 -17.86 -4.19
CA THR A 356 -16.97 -17.98 -4.45
C THR A 356 -16.24 -16.72 -4.00
N GLU A 357 -15.12 -16.89 -3.29
CA GLU A 357 -14.23 -15.79 -2.88
C GLU A 357 -13.31 -15.41 -4.06
N LEU A 358 -13.88 -14.67 -5.02
CA LEU A 358 -13.23 -14.29 -6.28
C LEU A 358 -12.00 -13.42 -6.06
N THR A 359 -12.10 -12.39 -5.21
CA THR A 359 -10.99 -11.47 -4.92
C THR A 359 -9.82 -12.21 -4.28
N LEU A 360 -10.09 -13.17 -3.40
CA LEU A 360 -9.03 -13.94 -2.74
C LEU A 360 -8.27 -14.84 -3.71
N ASN A 361 -9.00 -15.60 -4.53
CA ASN A 361 -8.44 -16.72 -5.28
C ASN A 361 -8.10 -16.37 -6.73
N TYR A 362 -8.74 -15.36 -7.31
CA TYR A 362 -8.58 -14.99 -8.72
C TYR A 362 -8.31 -13.48 -8.89
N PRO A 363 -7.14 -12.97 -8.44
CA PRO A 363 -6.77 -11.56 -8.59
C PRO A 363 -6.91 -11.03 -10.02
N ASP A 364 -6.44 -11.78 -11.02
CA ASP A 364 -6.51 -11.36 -12.42
C ASP A 364 -7.96 -11.21 -12.91
N PHE A 365 -8.85 -12.10 -12.46
CA PHE A 365 -10.27 -12.04 -12.82
C PHE A 365 -10.94 -10.78 -12.30
N VAL A 366 -10.71 -10.44 -11.01
CA VAL A 366 -11.36 -9.26 -10.42
C VAL A 366 -10.73 -7.95 -10.85
N ASN A 367 -9.44 -7.94 -11.18
CA ASN A 367 -8.72 -6.74 -11.60
C ASN A 367 -9.01 -6.35 -13.05
N SER A 368 -9.22 -7.32 -13.94
CA SER A 368 -9.45 -7.08 -15.38
C SER A 368 -10.91 -6.74 -15.74
N ARG A 369 -11.79 -6.55 -14.75
CA ARG A 369 -13.22 -6.30 -14.98
C ARG A 369 -13.83 -5.34 -13.95
N ALA A 370 -14.91 -4.68 -14.35
CA ALA A 370 -15.83 -4.07 -13.40
C ALA A 370 -16.75 -5.16 -12.81
N ASN A 371 -16.72 -5.34 -11.49
CA ASN A 371 -17.59 -6.28 -10.77
C ASN A 371 -18.88 -5.56 -10.38
N THR A 372 -19.95 -5.73 -11.16
CA THR A 372 -21.19 -4.95 -11.05
C THR A 372 -22.38 -5.73 -10.50
N GLU A 373 -22.21 -7.03 -10.27
CA GLU A 373 -23.30 -7.95 -9.91
C GLU A 373 -23.80 -7.74 -8.48
N ARG A 374 -22.89 -7.63 -7.51
CA ARG A 374 -23.26 -7.42 -6.09
C ARG A 374 -23.46 -5.94 -5.81
N ARG A 375 -24.57 -5.58 -5.18
CA ARG A 375 -24.91 -4.21 -4.79
C ARG A 375 -25.14 -4.13 -3.27
N LEU A 376 -25.23 -2.91 -2.74
CA LEU A 376 -25.56 -2.71 -1.32
C LEU A 376 -27.01 -3.11 -1.02
N VAL A 377 -27.90 -2.92 -2.01
CA VAL A 377 -29.28 -3.37 -1.99
C VAL A 377 -29.41 -4.39 -3.13
N ASP A 378 -29.58 -5.65 -2.77
CA ASP A 378 -29.80 -6.73 -3.73
C ASP A 378 -31.31 -7.08 -3.77
N GLY A 379 -31.73 -7.88 -4.75
CA GLY A 379 -33.15 -8.22 -4.94
C GLY A 379 -33.80 -8.95 -3.75
N VAL A 380 -33.02 -9.56 -2.86
CA VAL A 380 -33.52 -10.20 -1.64
C VAL A 380 -34.07 -9.18 -0.64
N GLN A 381 -33.46 -7.98 -0.58
CA GLN A 381 -33.95 -6.89 0.26
C GLN A 381 -35.18 -6.21 -0.37
N GLU A 382 -35.23 -6.11 -1.69
CA GLU A 382 -36.39 -5.55 -2.42
C GLU A 382 -37.66 -6.39 -2.25
N LEU A 383 -37.54 -7.72 -2.09
CA LEU A 383 -38.68 -8.62 -1.84
C LEU A 383 -39.22 -8.57 -0.39
N LYS A 384 -38.49 -7.90 0.52
CA LYS A 384 -38.87 -7.76 1.95
C LYS A 384 -39.39 -6.37 2.31
N LEU A 385 -39.28 -5.41 1.39
CA LEU A 385 -39.95 -4.11 1.43
C LEU A 385 -41.29 -4.23 0.71
#